data_AF-A0A1B0Z2N4-F1
#
_entry.id   AF-A0A1B0Z2N4-F1
#
_cell.length_a   1.000
_cell.length_b   1.000
_cell.length_c   1.000
_cell.angle_alpha   90.00
_cell.angle_beta   90.00
_cell.angle_gamma   90.00
#
_symmetry.space_group_name_H-M   'P 1'
#
loop_
_entity.id
_entity.type
_entity.pdbx_description
1 polymer ?
#
loop_
_entity_poly.entity_id
_entity_poly.type
_entity_poly.pdbx_seq_one_letter_code
_entity_poly.pdbx_strand_id
1 'polypeptide(L)'
;MNYLITNKPEMMITGIKESYPNITVGQASIPKFWDRFNESDLFNQVINEKSEHSPNTILGICLPQEGEAYDYFIGVYTDEKTTADKLETITLPASDWAVFKAVGKVPEAIHQTYQDIYKSFFPSTTYTQKKAPDFESYPL
;
A
#
# COMPACT_ATOMS: atom_id res chain seq x y z
N MET A 1 -12.26 7.50 16.21
CA MET A 1 -11.95 7.19 14.80
C MET A 1 -12.79 5.99 14.38
N ASN A 2 -13.48 6.06 13.25
CA ASN A 2 -14.25 4.92 12.73
C ASN A 2 -13.30 3.94 12.03
N TYR A 3 -13.44 2.66 12.34
CA TYR A 3 -12.65 1.59 11.74
C TYR A 3 -13.53 0.36 11.48
N LEU A 4 -13.09 -0.49 10.56
CA LEU A 4 -13.69 -1.80 10.28
C LEU A 4 -12.64 -2.87 10.47
N ILE A 5 -12.94 -3.89 11.27
CA ILE A 5 -12.14 -5.13 11.28
C ILE A 5 -12.72 -6.08 10.24
N THR A 6 -11.89 -6.57 9.34
CA THR A 6 -12.30 -7.51 8.29
C THR A 6 -11.23 -8.53 8.01
N ASN A 7 -11.63 -9.71 7.55
CA ASN A 7 -10.71 -10.71 7.02
C ASN A 7 -10.60 -10.52 5.50
N LYS A 8 -9.38 -10.51 4.98
CA LYS A 8 -9.13 -10.50 3.53
C LYS A 8 -8.42 -11.80 3.15
N PRO A 9 -8.81 -12.44 2.03
CA PRO A 9 -8.08 -13.57 1.49
C PRO A 9 -6.70 -13.12 0.99
N GLU A 10 -5.92 -14.07 0.51
CA GLU A 10 -4.70 -13.77 -0.22
C GLU A 10 -5.01 -12.89 -1.45
N MET A 11 -4.15 -11.91 -1.74
CA MET A 11 -4.33 -10.94 -2.82
C MET A 11 -3.04 -10.85 -3.63
N MET A 12 -3.12 -10.92 -4.96
CA MET A 12 -2.00 -10.65 -5.85
C MET A 12 -2.02 -9.20 -6.30
N ILE A 13 -0.87 -8.54 -6.21
CA ILE A 13 -0.68 -7.16 -6.63
C ILE A 13 0.44 -7.12 -7.67
N THR A 14 0.17 -6.55 -8.84
CA THR A 14 1.19 -6.27 -9.87
C THR A 14 1.54 -4.79 -9.88
N GLY A 15 2.82 -4.48 -9.99
CA GLY A 15 3.29 -3.11 -9.85
C GLY A 15 4.80 -2.95 -9.92
N ILE A 16 5.28 -1.86 -9.33
CA ILE A 16 6.69 -1.47 -9.26
C ILE A 16 7.12 -1.25 -7.81
N LYS A 17 8.41 -1.45 -7.54
CA LYS A 17 8.99 -1.45 -6.20
C LYS A 17 10.19 -0.51 -6.09
N GLU A 18 10.30 0.18 -4.97
CA GLU A 18 11.55 0.82 -4.53
C GLU A 18 11.92 0.40 -3.12
N SER A 19 13.22 0.18 -2.89
CA SER A 19 13.76 -0.21 -1.58
C SER A 19 14.34 1.00 -0.85
N TYR A 20 14.03 1.13 0.43
CA TYR A 20 14.54 2.19 1.28
C TYR A 20 15.25 1.61 2.52
N PRO A 21 16.37 2.21 2.96
CA PRO A 21 17.13 1.70 4.10
C PRO A 21 16.43 1.91 5.45
N ASN A 22 15.53 2.90 5.53
CA ASN A 22 14.71 3.18 6.72
C ASN A 22 13.54 4.11 6.38
N ILE A 23 12.59 4.22 7.32
CA ILE A 23 11.37 5.02 7.18
C ILE A 23 11.64 6.50 6.91
N THR A 24 12.70 7.08 7.47
CA THR A 24 13.05 8.49 7.27
C THR A 24 13.41 8.78 5.81
N VAL A 25 14.25 7.93 5.22
CA VAL A 25 14.64 8.05 3.81
C VAL A 25 13.44 7.82 2.90
N GLY A 26 12.62 6.81 3.19
CA GLY A 26 11.46 6.50 2.37
C GLY A 26 10.37 7.56 2.46
N GLN A 27 10.05 8.12 3.63
CA GLN A 27 9.10 9.24 3.77
C GLN A 27 9.48 10.46 2.91
N ALA A 28 10.78 10.75 2.78
CA ALA A 28 11.26 11.84 1.93
C ALA A 28 11.26 11.50 0.42
N SER A 29 11.25 10.22 0.07
CA SER A 29 11.47 9.73 -1.30
C SER A 29 10.21 9.22 -1.99
N ILE A 30 9.27 8.64 -1.23
CA ILE A 30 8.00 8.07 -1.73
C ILE A 30 7.18 9.09 -2.53
N PRO A 31 7.02 10.37 -2.12
CA PRO A 31 6.30 11.33 -2.95
C PRO A 31 6.90 11.48 -4.36
N LYS A 32 8.23 11.52 -4.46
CA LYS A 32 8.92 11.58 -5.75
C LYS A 32 8.78 10.29 -6.55
N PHE A 33 8.64 9.16 -5.87
CA PHE A 33 8.38 7.87 -6.52
C PHE A 33 6.98 7.86 -7.14
N TRP A 34 5.97 8.34 -6.42
CA TRP A 34 4.63 8.57 -6.96
C TRP A 34 4.64 9.55 -8.14
N ASP A 35 5.37 10.66 -8.05
CA ASP A 35 5.49 11.62 -9.15
C ASP A 35 6.07 10.93 -10.42
N ARG A 36 7.19 10.21 -10.28
CA ARG A 36 7.79 9.45 -11.40
C ARG A 36 6.87 8.39 -11.97
N PHE A 37 6.12 7.70 -11.11
CA PHE A 37 5.15 6.70 -11.53
C PHE A 37 4.04 7.34 -12.38
N ASN A 38 3.45 8.44 -11.89
CA ASN A 38 2.35 9.14 -12.55
C ASN A 38 2.76 9.85 -13.85
N GLU A 39 4.00 10.34 -13.93
CA GLU A 39 4.51 11.08 -15.09
C GLU A 39 5.11 10.19 -16.19
N SER A 40 5.22 8.88 -15.96
CA SER A 40 5.84 7.94 -16.90
C SER A 40 4.84 6.93 -17.47
N ASP A 41 5.28 6.20 -18.50
CA ASP A 41 4.51 5.08 -19.06
C ASP A 41 4.30 3.93 -18.07
N LEU A 42 4.92 3.97 -16.87
CA LEU A 42 4.71 2.99 -15.81
C LEU A 42 3.27 3.03 -15.29
N PHE A 43 2.64 4.21 -15.24
CA PHE A 43 1.23 4.32 -14.85
C PHE A 43 0.37 3.42 -15.73
N ASN A 44 0.42 3.61 -17.05
CA ASN A 44 -0.38 2.84 -17.99
C ASN A 44 -0.02 1.34 -17.96
N GLN A 45 1.27 1.01 -17.83
CA GLN A 45 1.70 -0.40 -17.71
C GLN A 45 1.08 -1.08 -16.49
N VAL A 46 1.09 -0.43 -15.32
CA VAL A 46 0.51 -1.00 -14.10
C VAL A 46 -1.01 -1.07 -14.18
N ILE A 47 -1.69 -0.01 -14.64
CA ILE A 47 -3.16 0.00 -14.74
C ILE A 47 -3.68 -1.08 -15.70
N ASN A 48 -2.94 -1.44 -16.74
CA ASN A 48 -3.31 -2.49 -17.69
C ASN A 48 -3.30 -3.90 -17.07
N GLU A 49 -2.68 -4.11 -15.91
CA GLU A 49 -2.61 -5.40 -15.20
C GLU A 49 -3.78 -5.59 -14.20
N LYS A 50 -4.67 -4.60 -14.13
CA LYS A 50 -5.77 -4.55 -13.17
C LYS A 50 -6.79 -5.66 -13.41
N SER A 51 -7.13 -6.36 -12.34
CA SER A 51 -8.26 -7.29 -12.28
C SER A 51 -9.60 -6.56 -12.44
N GLU A 52 -10.48 -7.10 -13.27
CA GLU A 52 -11.87 -6.62 -13.42
C GLU A 52 -12.79 -7.11 -12.28
N HIS A 53 -12.31 -8.05 -11.46
CA HIS A 53 -13.05 -8.65 -10.35
C HIS A 53 -12.67 -8.07 -8.98
N SER A 54 -11.70 -7.17 -8.95
CA SER A 54 -11.13 -6.59 -7.73
C SER A 54 -11.46 -5.09 -7.61
N PRO A 55 -11.29 -4.47 -6.43
CA PRO A 55 -11.50 -3.03 -6.26
C PRO A 55 -10.71 -2.20 -7.29
N ASN A 56 -11.37 -1.22 -7.92
CA ASN A 56 -10.76 -0.28 -8.86
C ASN A 56 -9.91 0.76 -8.10
N THR A 57 -8.76 0.32 -7.61
CA THR A 57 -7.88 1.13 -6.78
C THR A 57 -6.43 0.87 -7.11
N ILE A 58 -5.60 1.90 -6.99
CA ILE A 58 -4.15 1.75 -6.91
C ILE A 58 -3.71 1.73 -5.45
N LEU A 59 -2.72 0.90 -5.14
CA LEU A 59 -2.23 0.67 -3.80
C LEU A 59 -0.83 1.25 -3.64
N GLY A 60 -0.59 1.87 -2.48
CA GLY A 60 0.75 2.16 -1.97
C GLY A 60 1.02 1.24 -0.79
N ILE A 61 1.94 0.29 -0.94
CA ILE A 61 2.13 -0.82 0.00
C ILE A 61 3.50 -0.70 0.66
N CYS A 62 3.54 -0.72 1.99
CA CYS A 62 4.79 -0.85 2.73
C CYS A 62 5.07 -2.34 2.99
N LEU A 63 6.20 -2.83 2.51
CA LEU A 63 6.67 -4.21 2.68
C LEU A 63 7.83 -4.21 3.69
N PRO A 64 7.60 -4.63 4.95
CA PRO A 64 8.65 -4.62 5.95
C PRO A 64 9.74 -5.65 5.62
N GLN A 65 11.02 -5.26 5.76
CA GLN A 65 12.16 -6.18 5.65
C GLN A 65 12.78 -6.48 7.04
N GLU A 66 13.93 -7.16 7.03
CA GLU A 66 14.76 -7.30 8.22
C GLU A 66 15.41 -5.97 8.61
N GLY A 67 15.51 -5.71 9.92
CA GLY A 67 16.01 -4.43 10.43
C GLY A 67 15.05 -3.27 10.18
N GLU A 68 15.61 -2.12 9.82
CA GLU A 68 14.87 -0.87 9.54
C GLU A 68 14.48 -0.72 8.07
N ALA A 69 15.04 -1.55 7.19
CA ALA A 69 14.78 -1.49 5.76
C ALA A 69 13.34 -1.88 5.43
N TYR A 70 12.83 -1.32 4.34
CA TYR A 70 11.52 -1.69 3.80
C TYR A 70 11.45 -1.39 2.31
N ASP A 71 10.57 -2.09 1.62
CA ASP A 71 10.21 -1.73 0.25
C ASP A 71 8.88 -0.98 0.22
N TYR A 72 8.75 -0.02 -0.68
CA TYR A 72 7.47 0.58 -1.04
C TYR A 72 7.07 0.11 -2.43
N PHE A 73 5.84 -0.35 -2.55
CA PHE A 73 5.31 -0.94 -3.78
C PHE A 73 4.07 -0.18 -4.24
N ILE A 74 4.06 0.24 -5.51
CA ILE A 74 2.91 0.87 -6.15
C ILE A 74 2.32 -0.14 -7.11
N GLY A 75 1.05 -0.51 -6.94
CA GLY A 75 0.44 -1.55 -7.78
C GLY A 75 -1.07 -1.65 -7.72
N VAL A 76 -1.61 -2.52 -8.55
CA VAL A 76 -3.05 -2.84 -8.64
C VAL A 76 -3.31 -4.30 -8.35
N TYR A 77 -4.52 -4.62 -7.90
CA TYR A 77 -4.96 -6.01 -7.81
C TYR A 77 -4.90 -6.68 -9.19
N THR A 78 -4.42 -7.91 -9.24
CA THR A 78 -4.33 -8.71 -10.47
C THR A 78 -4.86 -10.13 -10.25
N ASP A 79 -5.32 -10.77 -11.33
CA ASP A 79 -5.83 -12.14 -11.30
C ASP A 79 -4.73 -13.18 -11.62
N GLU A 80 -3.60 -12.76 -12.17
CA GLU A 80 -2.48 -13.63 -12.55
C GLU A 80 -1.11 -12.95 -12.41
N LYS A 81 -0.03 -13.73 -12.52
CA LYS A 81 1.32 -13.15 -12.50
C LYS A 81 1.59 -12.40 -13.80
N THR A 82 2.16 -11.21 -13.68
CA THR A 82 2.53 -10.41 -14.84
C THR A 82 3.58 -11.10 -15.71
N THR A 83 3.46 -10.91 -17.01
CA THR A 83 4.50 -11.28 -17.99
C THR A 83 5.33 -10.08 -18.43
N ALA A 84 5.06 -8.88 -17.91
CA ALA A 84 5.76 -7.66 -18.28
C ALA A 84 7.12 -7.57 -17.59
N ASP A 85 8.20 -7.40 -18.36
CA ASP A 85 9.59 -7.39 -17.85
C ASP A 85 9.88 -6.31 -16.79
N LYS A 86 9.12 -5.21 -16.80
CA LYS A 86 9.33 -4.05 -15.92
C LYS A 86 8.47 -4.07 -14.66
N LEU A 87 7.59 -5.06 -14.53
CA LEU A 87 6.65 -5.16 -13.42
C LEU A 87 6.99 -6.39 -12.58
N GLU A 88 6.58 -6.35 -11.32
CA GLU A 88 6.70 -7.46 -10.38
C GLU A 88 5.30 -7.79 -9.86
N THR A 89 5.00 -9.08 -9.66
CA THR A 89 3.79 -9.51 -8.94
C THR A 89 4.18 -10.00 -7.55
N ILE A 90 3.58 -9.39 -6.53
CA ILE A 90 3.71 -9.80 -5.13
C ILE A 90 2.41 -10.43 -4.63
N THR A 91 2.52 -11.24 -3.59
CA THR A 91 1.38 -11.85 -2.91
C THR A 91 1.27 -11.30 -1.49
N LEU A 92 0.15 -10.66 -1.18
CA LEU A 92 -0.22 -10.30 0.19
C LEU A 92 -0.96 -11.49 0.82
N PRO A 93 -0.45 -12.08 1.91
CA PRO A 93 -1.07 -13.26 2.51
C PRO A 93 -2.44 -12.91 3.10
N ALA A 94 -3.31 -13.92 3.18
CA ALA A 94 -4.58 -13.78 3.89
C ALA A 94 -4.35 -13.32 5.33
N SER A 95 -5.08 -12.29 5.77
CA SER A 95 -4.95 -11.73 7.11
C SER A 95 -6.21 -11.01 7.54
N ASP A 96 -6.30 -10.73 8.84
CA ASP A 96 -7.20 -9.74 9.40
C ASP A 96 -6.61 -8.34 9.20
N TRP A 97 -7.50 -7.40 8.90
CA TRP A 97 -7.18 -6.01 8.59
C TRP A 97 -8.05 -5.08 9.45
N ALA A 98 -7.42 -4.07 10.02
CA ALA A 98 -8.12 -2.88 10.50
C ALA A 98 -8.11 -1.84 9.38
N VAL A 99 -9.30 -1.49 8.89
CA VAL A 99 -9.49 -0.57 7.75
C VAL A 99 -10.00 0.77 8.27
N PHE A 100 -9.30 1.83 7.87
CA PHE A 100 -9.59 3.22 8.26
C PHE A 100 -9.90 4.04 7.02
N LYS A 101 -10.83 5.01 7.15
CA LYS A 101 -11.17 5.92 6.06
C LYS A 101 -10.43 7.25 6.24
N ALA A 102 -9.47 7.54 5.38
CA ALA A 102 -8.88 8.86 5.25
C ALA A 102 -9.75 9.71 4.31
N VAL A 103 -10.23 10.87 4.77
CA VAL A 103 -11.04 11.79 3.96
C VAL A 103 -10.40 13.18 4.01
N GLY A 104 -10.00 13.68 2.84
CA GLY A 104 -9.42 15.01 2.69
C GLY A 104 -8.37 15.04 1.59
N LYS A 105 -7.56 16.09 1.59
CA LYS A 105 -6.48 16.28 0.61
C LYS A 105 -5.34 15.29 0.86
N VAL A 106 -4.81 14.72 -0.22
CA VAL A 106 -3.61 13.88 -0.19
C VAL A 106 -2.38 14.79 -0.34
N PRO A 107 -1.31 14.59 0.46
CA PRO A 107 -1.10 13.52 1.44
C PRO A 107 -1.58 13.83 2.87
N GLU A 108 -2.09 15.04 3.14
CA GLU A 108 -2.33 15.52 4.51
C GLU A 108 -3.33 14.64 5.29
N ALA A 109 -4.42 14.21 4.66
CA ALA A 109 -5.44 13.36 5.29
C ALA A 109 -4.92 11.97 5.65
N ILE A 110 -3.99 11.44 4.84
CA ILE A 110 -3.39 10.12 5.07
C ILE A 110 -2.44 10.18 6.25
N HIS A 111 -1.55 11.20 6.27
CA HIS A 111 -0.65 11.42 7.40
C HIS A 111 -1.43 11.62 8.71
N GLN A 112 -2.51 12.40 8.70
CA GLN A 112 -3.34 12.58 9.89
C GLN A 112 -3.97 11.25 10.34
N THR A 113 -4.48 10.46 9.39
CA THR A 113 -5.09 9.15 9.70
C THR A 113 -4.07 8.20 10.32
N TYR A 114 -2.85 8.11 9.79
CA TYR A 114 -1.77 7.32 10.41
C TYR A 114 -1.44 7.81 11.82
N GLN A 115 -1.35 9.12 12.05
CA GLN A 115 -1.13 9.65 13.39
C GLN A 115 -2.24 9.23 14.36
N ASP A 116 -3.50 9.28 13.93
CA ASP A 116 -4.64 8.89 14.76
C ASP A 116 -4.66 7.37 15.02
N ILE A 117 -4.25 6.55 14.05
CA ILE A 117 -4.07 5.10 14.22
C ILE A 117 -3.09 4.83 15.38
N TYR A 118 -1.89 5.42 15.35
CA TYR A 118 -0.86 5.16 16.35
C TYR A 118 -1.10 5.84 17.70
N LYS A 119 -1.65 7.05 17.71
CA LYS A 119 -1.87 7.83 18.94
C LYS A 119 -3.19 7.52 19.64
N SER A 120 -4.19 7.05 18.91
CA SER A 120 -5.53 6.85 19.45
C SER A 120 -6.04 5.42 19.31
N PHE A 121 -5.96 4.81 18.13
CA PHE A 121 -6.55 3.48 17.91
C PHE A 121 -5.81 2.36 18.65
N PHE A 122 -4.50 2.22 18.45
CA PHE A 122 -3.75 1.17 19.14
C PHE A 122 -3.80 1.32 20.68
N PRO A 123 -3.64 2.52 21.26
CA PRO A 123 -3.77 2.70 22.70
C PRO A 123 -5.18 2.44 23.28
N SER A 124 -6.23 2.52 22.47
CA SER A 124 -7.62 2.34 22.91
C SER A 124 -8.20 0.95 22.65
N THR A 125 -7.40 0.03 22.08
CA THR A 125 -7.85 -1.32 21.72
C THR A 125 -6.87 -2.38 22.22
N THR A 126 -7.29 -3.65 22.14
CA THR A 126 -6.40 -4.80 22.38
C THR A 126 -5.71 -5.27 21.11
N TYR A 127 -5.95 -4.62 19.97
CA TYR A 127 -5.35 -4.99 18.69
C TYR A 127 -3.89 -4.55 18.64
N THR A 128 -3.06 -5.38 18.02
CA THR A 128 -1.66 -5.08 17.77
C THR A 128 -1.37 -5.19 16.28
N GLN A 129 -0.48 -4.35 15.78
CA GLN A 129 -0.01 -4.45 14.41
C GLN A 129 0.88 -5.68 14.25
N LYS A 130 0.64 -6.48 13.21
CA LYS A 130 1.56 -7.54 12.80
C LYS A 130 2.74 -6.91 12.07
N LYS A 131 3.95 -7.50 12.17
CA LYS A 131 5.06 -7.17 11.26
C LYS A 131 4.79 -7.78 9.87
N ALA A 132 3.81 -7.22 9.18
CA ALA A 132 3.30 -7.65 7.89
C ALA A 132 3.04 -6.41 7.01
N PRO A 133 2.85 -6.57 5.69
CA PRO A 133 2.52 -5.45 4.83
C PRO A 133 1.30 -4.67 5.30
N ASP A 134 1.38 -3.33 5.21
CA ASP A 134 0.23 -2.44 5.26
C ASP A 134 0.13 -1.66 3.95
N PHE A 135 -1.03 -1.06 3.68
CA PHE A 135 -1.21 -0.31 2.45
C PHE A 135 -2.25 0.81 2.55
N GLU A 136 -2.02 1.80 1.70
CA GLU A 136 -2.94 2.86 1.33
C GLU A 136 -3.67 2.42 0.05
N SER A 137 -4.99 2.68 -0.03
CA SER A 137 -5.80 2.34 -1.20
C SER A 137 -6.44 3.60 -1.76
N TYR A 138 -6.08 3.93 -2.99
CA TYR A 138 -6.50 5.14 -3.70
C TYR A 138 -7.48 4.75 -4.81
N PRO A 139 -8.73 5.26 -4.80
CA PRO A 139 -9.67 5.04 -5.89
C PRO A 139 -9.11 5.55 -7.22
N LEU A 140 -9.23 4.73 -8.27
CA LEU A 140 -8.95 5.09 -9.67
C LEU A 140 -10.21 5.64 -10.34
#